data_AF-A0A1H4NTI9-F1
#
_entry.id   AF-A0A1H4NTI9-F1
#
_cell.length_a   1.000
_cell.length_b   1.000
_cell.length_c   1.000
_cell.angle_alpha   90.00
_cell.angle_beta   90.00
_cell.angle_gamma   90.00
#
_symmetry.space_group_name_H-M   'P 1'
#
loop_
_entity.id
_entity.type
_entity.pdbx_description
1 polymer ?
#
loop_
_entity_poly.entity_id
_entity_poly.type
_entity_poly.pdbx_seq_one_letter_code
_entity_poly.pdbx_strand_id
1 'polypeptide(L)' 'MAKTLAYQVTVRRIATGCDYHIRLFSHSADHACDRAKDRARFAERISLAKYRELNAKGIACFRVISCEVSADQSRPNA' A
#
# COMPACT_ATOMS: atom_id res chain seq x y z
N MET A 1 -37.30 -0.84 -1.86
CA MET A 1 -35.86 -0.48 -1.95
C MET A 1 -35.06 -1.51 -1.17
N ALA A 2 -34.09 -2.18 -1.79
CA ALA A 2 -33.26 -3.16 -1.10
C ALA A 2 -32.34 -2.46 -0.09
N LYS A 3 -32.40 -2.86 1.19
CA LYS A 3 -31.62 -2.24 2.26
C LYS A 3 -30.14 -2.49 2.02
N THR A 4 -29.34 -1.42 1.95
CA THR A 4 -27.88 -1.53 1.83
C THR A 4 -27.28 -1.90 3.18
N LEU A 5 -26.45 -2.93 3.21
CA LEU A 5 -25.76 -3.43 4.39
C LEU A 5 -24.24 -3.24 4.24
N ALA A 6 -23.55 -3.11 5.37
CA ALA A 6 -22.09 -3.04 5.40
C ALA A 6 -21.51 -4.45 5.49
N TYR A 7 -20.64 -4.80 4.56
CA TYR A 7 -19.90 -6.05 4.52
C TYR A 7 -18.41 -5.78 4.73
N GLN A 8 -17.77 -6.64 5.53
CA GLN A 8 -16.32 -6.70 5.66
C GLN A 8 -15.85 -7.86 4.79
N VAL A 9 -15.14 -7.55 3.70
CA VAL A 9 -14.66 -8.55 2.75
C VAL A 9 -13.14 -8.62 2.84
N THR A 10 -12.60 -9.83 2.98
CA THR A 10 -11.17 -10.08 2.91
C THR A 10 -10.84 -10.75 1.58
N VAL A 11 -9.95 -10.14 0.80
CA VAL A 11 -9.47 -10.68 -0.48
C VAL A 11 -8.01 -11.08 -0.32
N ARG A 12 -7.74 -12.38 -0.36
CA ARG A 12 -6.38 -12.93 -0.29
C ARG A 12 -5.76 -13.00 -1.67
N ARG A 13 -4.55 -12.46 -1.82
CA ARG A 13 -3.74 -12.61 -3.03
C ARG A 13 -2.84 -13.84 -2.90
N ILE A 14 -3.12 -14.87 -3.69
CA ILE A 14 -2.38 -16.15 -3.63
C ILE A 14 -0.90 -15.95 -3.94
N ALA A 15 -0.57 -15.11 -4.93
CA ALA A 15 0.81 -14.92 -5.39
C ALA A 15 1.74 -14.28 -4.35
N THR A 16 1.24 -13.44 -3.45
CA THR A 16 2.07 -12.77 -2.43
C THR A 16 1.68 -13.09 -1.00
N GLY A 17 0.59 -13.83 -0.78
CA GLY A 17 0.03 -14.10 0.54
C GLY A 17 -0.57 -12.87 1.24
N CYS A 18 -0.69 -11.72 0.56
CA CYS A 18 -1.22 -10.50 1.15
C CYS A 18 -2.74 -10.53 1.21
N ASP A 19 -3.31 -10.03 2.31
CA ASP A 19 -4.74 -9.89 2.51
C ASP A 19 -5.18 -8.43 2.39
N TYR A 20 -6.21 -8.18 1.58
CA TYR A 20 -6.87 -6.88 1.47
C TYR A 20 -8.17 -6.92 2.27
N HIS A 21 -8.27 -6.07 3.29
CA HIS A 21 -9.50 -5.90 4.06
C HIS A 21 -10.28 -4.68 3.53
N ILE A 22 -11.46 -4.93 2.98
CA ILE A 22 -12.27 -3.90 2.31
C ILE A 22 -13.66 -3.86 2.92
N ARG A 23 -14.04 -2.69 3.45
CA ARG A 23 -15.41 -2.42 3.89
C ARG A 23 -16.24 -1.91 2.71
N LEU A 24 -17.38 -2.55 2.44
CA LEU A 24 -18.25 -2.22 1.31
C LEU A 24 -19.71 -2.18 1.72
N PHE A 25 -20.44 -1.19 1.22
CA PHE A 25 -21.90 -1.13 1.34
C PHE A 25 -22.53 -1.77 0.10
N SER A 26 -23.38 -2.78 0.28
CA SER A 26 -24.05 -3.48 -0.82
C SER A 26 -25.40 -4.07 -0.42
N HIS A 27 -26.20 -4.48 -1.40
CA HIS A 27 -27.50 -5.09 -1.19
C HIS A 27 -27.41 -6.61 -0.94
N SER A 28 -26.31 -7.25 -1.33
CA SER A 28 -26.03 -8.67 -1.06
C SER A 28 -24.54 -8.91 -0.77
N ALA A 29 -24.25 -10.03 -0.10
CA ALA A 29 -22.89 -10.45 0.19
C ALA A 29 -22.11 -10.78 -1.10
N ASP A 30 -22.75 -11.43 -2.07
CA ASP A 30 -22.12 -11.78 -3.36
C ASP A 30 -21.69 -10.54 -4.13
N HIS A 31 -22.59 -9.55 -4.22
CA HIS A 31 -22.28 -8.30 -4.89
C HIS A 31 -21.20 -7.49 -4.13
N ALA A 32 -21.14 -7.58 -2.80
CA ALA A 32 -20.03 -7.02 -2.03
C ALA A 32 -18.71 -7.72 -2.35
N CYS A 33 -18.70 -9.05 -2.50
CA CYS A 33 -17.51 -9.82 -2.84
C CYS A 33 -16.99 -9.48 -4.24
N ASP A 34 -17.87 -9.37 -5.24
CA ASP A 34 -17.45 -9.04 -6.61
C ASP A 34 -16.84 -7.64 -6.68
N ARG A 35 -17.46 -6.64 -6.04
CA ARG A 35 -16.84 -5.32 -5.94
C ARG A 35 -15.52 -5.30 -5.18
N ALA A 36 -15.36 -6.15 -4.16
CA ALA A 36 -14.10 -6.26 -3.43
C ALA A 36 -12.98 -6.78 -4.33
N LYS A 37 -13.27 -7.82 -5.13
CA LYS A 37 -12.33 -8.36 -6.12
C LYS A 37 -11.91 -7.30 -7.14
N ASP A 38 -12.87 -6.54 -7.68
CA ASP A 38 -12.56 -5.49 -8.67
C ASP A 38 -11.72 -4.37 -8.08
N ARG A 39 -12.00 -3.94 -6.84
CA ARG A 39 -11.16 -2.97 -6.13
C ARG A 39 -9.75 -3.49 -5.87
N ALA A 40 -9.61 -4.75 -5.47
CA ALA A 40 -8.30 -5.37 -5.26
C ALA A 40 -7.49 -5.43 -6.57
N ARG A 41 -8.12 -5.81 -7.69
CA ARG A 41 -7.51 -5.81 -9.03
C ARG A 41 -7.10 -4.40 -9.48
N PHE A 42 -7.93 -3.40 -9.21
CA PHE A 42 -7.62 -2.02 -9.56
C PHE A 42 -6.42 -1.47 -8.76
N ALA A 43 -6.37 -1.76 -7.45
CA ALA A 43 -5.24 -1.39 -6.60
C ALA A 43 -3.94 -2.05 -7.09
N GLU A 44 -3.99 -3.31 -7.53
CA GLU A 44 -2.85 -3.99 -8.16
C GLU A 44 -2.40 -3.29 -9.44
N ARG A 45 -3.32 -2.91 -10.34
CA ARG A 45 -2.98 -2.20 -11.58
C ARG A 45 -2.30 -0.86 -11.31
N ILE A 46 -2.77 -0.11 -10.32
CA ILE A 46 -2.13 1.15 -9.90
C ILE A 46 -0.74 0.88 -9.32
N SER A 47 -0.62 -0.13 -8.45
CA SER A 47 0.67 -0.49 -7.86
C SER A 47 1.69 -0.92 -8.93
N LEU A 48 1.27 -1.73 -9.89
CA LEU A 48 2.11 -2.17 -11.01
C LEU A 48 2.48 -1.00 -11.93
N ALA A 49 1.54 -0.10 -12.24
CA ALA A 49 1.81 1.09 -13.05
C ALA A 49 2.81 2.02 -12.35
N LYS A 50 2.64 2.25 -11.04
CA LYS A 50 3.55 3.05 -10.23
C LYS A 50 4.92 2.38 -10.08
N TYR A 51 4.96 1.06 -9.95
CA TYR A 51 6.21 0.28 -9.93
C TYR A 51 6.96 0.36 -11.26
N ARG A 52 6.26 0.27 -12.39
CA ARG A 52 6.84 0.47 -13.73
C ARG A 52 7.34 1.89 -13.92
N GLU A 53 6.59 2.89 -13.48
CA GLU A 53 7.02 4.30 -13.54
C GLU A 53 8.27 4.55 -12.69
N LEU A 54 8.31 4.01 -11.47
CA LEU A 54 9.45 4.13 -10.56
C LEU A 54 10.69 3.39 -11.12
N ASN A 55 10.51 2.20 -11.68
CA ASN A 55 11.62 1.47 -12.31
C ASN A 55 12.11 2.12 -13.60
N ALA A 56 11.22 2.71 -14.41
CA ALA A 56 11.62 3.43 -15.61
C ALA A 56 12.44 4.70 -15.29
N LYS A 57 12.28 5.26 -14.08
CA LYS A 57 13.00 6.46 -13.63
C LYS A 57 14.28 6.17 -12.84
N GLY A 58 14.62 4.91 -12.58
CA GLY A 58 15.75 4.52 -11.74
C GLY A 58 15.52 4.92 -10.28
N ILE A 59 15.30 3.95 -9.39
CA ILE A 59 15.09 4.25 -7.97
C ILE A 59 16.46 4.49 -7.31
N ALA A 60 16.69 5.72 -6.84
CA ALA A 60 17.77 5.99 -5.89
C ALA A 60 17.24 5.78 -4.46
N CYS A 61 17.77 4.78 -3.77
CA CYS A 61 17.45 4.53 -2.35
C CYS A 61 18.45 5.28 -1.47
N PHE A 62 17.96 6.19 -0.64
CA PHE A 62 18.78 6.89 0.36
C PHE A 62 18.43 6.38 1.76
N ARG A 63 19.46 6.09 2.56
CA ARG A 63 19.32 5.82 3.99
C ARG A 63 19.73 7.08 4.74
N VAL A 64 18.81 7.67 5.49
CA VAL A 64 19.12 8.77 6.42
C VAL A 64 19.59 8.16 7.73
N ILE A 65 20.79 8.53 8.18
CA ILE A 65 21.34 8.16 9.48
C ILE A 65 21.50 9.45 10.27
N SER A 66 20.92 9.51 11.47
CA SER A 66 21.18 10.58 12.42
C SER A 66 22.53 10.32 13.06
N CYS A 67 23.48 11.24 12.85
CA CYS A 67 24.78 11.20 13.50
C CYS A 67 24.78 12.27 14.60
N GLU A 68 25.01 11.87 15.83
CA GLU A 68 25.33 12.81 16.90
C GLU A 68 26.77 13.30 16.67
N VAL A 69 26.94 14.62 16.53
CA VAL A 69 28.27 15.23 16.56
C VAL A 69 28.67 15.31 18.02
N SER A 70 29.62 14.47 18.44
CA SER A 70 30.24 14.60 19.76
C SER A 70 30.91 15.97 19.85
N ALA A 71 30.69 16.67 20.97
CA ALA A 71 31.25 18.00 21.23
C ALA A 71 32.80 18.04 21.22
N ASP A 72 33.47 16.89 21.20
CA ASP A 72 34.93 16.80 21.08
C ASP A 72 35.45 16.96 19.64
N GLN A 73 34.57 16.90 18.63
CA GLN A 73 34.95 17.05 17.21
C GLN A 73 34.97 18.50 16.72
N SER A 74 34.52 19.46 17.53
CA SER A 74 34.72 20.90 17.28
C SER A 74 35.95 21.41 18.02
N ARG A 75 37.14 21.04 17.57
CA ARG A 75 38.33 21.86 17.84
C ARG A 75 38.92 22.34 16.52
N PRO A 76 38.93 23.65 16.23
CA PRO A 76 40.05 24.19 15.49
C PRO A 76 41.26 24.11 16.45
N ASN A 77 42.14 23.14 16.24
CA ASN A 77 43.49 23.23 16.82
C ASN A 77 44.26 24.26 15.98
N ALA A 78 44.22 25.52 16.42
CA ALA A 78 45.20 26.56 16.09
C ALA A 78 45.23 27.56 17.25
#